data_AF-A0A497BWQ3-F1
#
_entry.id   AF-A0A497BWQ3-F1
#
_cell.length_a   1.000
_cell.length_b   1.000
_cell.length_c   1.000
_cell.angle_alpha   90.00
_cell.angle_beta   90.00
_cell.angle_gamma   90.00
#
_symmetry.space_group_name_H-M   'P 1'
#
loop_
_entity.id
_entity.type
_entity.pdbx_description
1 polymer ?
#
loop_
_entity_poly.entity_id
_entity_poly.type
_entity_poly.pdbx_seq_one_letter_code
_entity_poly.pdbx_strand_id
1 'polypeptide(L)' 'TPLIRRGDNFEEATWDEALTLVAEKLATIHGEFGPDSIGFLASAKCTNEENYLLQKFARAVIKTNNVDHCARL' A
#
# COMPACT_ATOMS: atom_id res chain seq x y z
N THR A 1 -2.31 -4.10 -17.03
CA THR A 1 -0.93 -3.59 -16.86
C THR A 1 -0.95 -2.49 -15.82
N PRO A 2 0.01 -2.42 -14.89
CA PRO A 2 0.15 -1.29 -13.96
C PRO A 2 0.33 0.04 -14.70
N LEU A 3 -0.09 1.14 -14.07
CA LEU A 3 0.10 2.50 -14.58
C LEU A 3 0.89 3.32 -13.55
N ILE A 4 1.90 4.06 -14.01
CA ILE A 4 2.68 4.99 -13.18
C ILE A 4 2.38 6.42 -13.63
N ARG A 5 2.14 7.31 -12.66
CA ARG A 5 1.96 8.74 -12.94
C ARG A 5 3.31 9.40 -13.20
N ARG A 6 3.46 10.01 -14.38
CA ARG A 6 4.61 10.83 -14.77
C ARG A 6 4.12 12.22 -15.17
N GLY A 7 4.38 13.21 -14.31
CA GLY A 7 3.80 14.54 -14.44
C GLY A 7 2.27 14.50 -14.36
N ASP A 8 1.62 14.95 -15.44
CA ASP A 8 0.15 15.03 -15.53
C ASP A 8 -0.51 13.82 -16.20
N ASN A 9 0.27 12.84 -16.69
CA ASN A 9 -0.23 11.68 -17.40
C ASN A 9 0.06 10.36 -16.67
N PHE A 10 -0.70 9.32 -17.02
CA PHE A 10 -0.45 7.95 -16.62
C PHE A 10 0.11 7.15 -17.80
N GLU A 11 1.20 6.43 -17.55
CA GLU A 11 1.88 5.61 -18.54
C GLU A 11 1.90 4.14 -18.10
N GLU A 12 1.81 3.22 -19.05
CA GLU A 12 1.92 1.79 -18.77
C GLU A 12 3.30 1.41 -18.24
N ALA A 13 3.34 0.48 -17.29
CA ALA A 13 4.57 0.01 -16.66
C ALA A 13 4.56 -1.51 -16.49
N THR A 14 5.74 -2.09 -16.33
CA THR A 14 5.88 -3.49 -15.93
C THR A 14 5.54 -3.65 -14.44
N TRP A 15 5.22 -4.88 -14.03
CA TRP A 15 5.01 -5.18 -12.61
C TRP A 15 6.25 -4.90 -11.76
N ASP A 16 7.44 -5.26 -12.26
CA ASP A 16 8.71 -5.05 -11.55
C ASP A 16 8.98 -3.56 -11.33
N GLU A 17 8.77 -2.73 -12.35
CA GLU A 17 8.93 -1.29 -12.24
C GLU A 17 7.94 -0.67 -11.23
N ALA A 18 6.67 -1.04 -11.34
CA ALA A 18 5.63 -0.50 -10.47
C ALA A 18 5.83 -0.89 -9.00
N LEU A 19 6.17 -2.16 -8.73
CA LEU A 19 6.40 -2.66 -7.38
C LEU A 19 7.69 -2.08 -6.78
N THR A 20 8.76 -1.96 -7.56
CA THR A 20 10.01 -1.34 -7.10
C THR A 20 9.79 0.11 -6.69
N LEU A 21 9.09 0.89 -7.53
CA LEU A 21 8.77 2.29 -7.23
C LEU A 21 7.97 2.46 -5.94
N VAL A 22 6.95 1.61 -5.72
CA VAL A 22 6.11 1.66 -4.52
C VAL A 22 6.92 1.25 -3.29
N ALA A 23 7.72 0.18 -3.37
CA ALA A 23 8.53 -0.29 -2.26
C ALA A 23 9.56 0.75 -1.81
N GLU A 24 10.26 1.39 -2.75
CA GLU A 24 11.24 2.45 -2.46
C GLU A 24 10.56 3.64 -1.77
N LYS A 25 9.44 4.14 -2.31
CA LYS A 25 8.72 5.27 -1.71
C LYS A 25 8.18 4.97 -0.33
N LEU A 26 7.60 3.79 -0.12
CA LEU A 26 7.13 3.37 1.20
C LEU A 26 8.29 3.23 2.18
N ALA A 27 9.44 2.71 1.76
CA ALA A 27 10.63 2.60 2.60
C ALA A 27 11.20 3.97 3.00
N THR A 28 11.26 4.93 2.06
CA THR A 28 11.66 6.31 2.36
C THR A 28 10.72 6.96 3.37
N ILE A 29 9.40 6.91 3.14
CA ILE A 29 8.41 7.49 4.05
C ILE A 29 8.49 6.84 5.44
N HIS A 30 8.59 5.51 5.48
CA HIS A 30 8.75 4.77 6.74
C HIS A 30 10.03 5.20 7.49
N GLY A 31 11.15 5.38 6.79
CA GLY A 31 12.41 5.80 7.39
C GLY A 31 12.41 7.24 7.90
N GLU A 32 11.79 8.16 7.16
CA GLU A 32 11.77 9.59 7.48
C GLU A 32 10.72 9.98 8.53
N PHE A 33 9.52 9.38 8.44
CA PHE A 33 8.36 9.78 9.24
C PHE A 33 7.87 8.69 10.20
N GLY A 34 8.53 7.53 10.20
CA GLY A 34 8.16 6.38 11.03
C GLY A 34 6.98 5.56 10.47
N PRO A 35 6.68 4.41 11.08
CA PRO A 35 5.69 3.45 10.57
C PRO A 35 4.25 3.99 10.56
N ASP A 36 3.88 4.80 11.55
CA ASP A 36 2.52 5.33 11.69
C ASP A 36 2.20 6.48 10.73
N SER A 37 3.15 6.88 9.89
CA SER A 37 2.90 7.79 8.76
C SER A 37 2.19 7.10 7.59
N ILE A 38 2.11 5.77 7.59
CA ILE A 38 1.51 4.96 6.52
C ILE A 38 0.19 4.36 7.01
N GLY A 39 -0.84 4.39 6.17
CA GLY A 39 -2.15 3.79 6.44
C GLY A 39 -2.58 2.82 5.35
N PHE A 40 -3.39 1.83 5.73
CA PHE A 40 -3.93 0.81 4.83
C PHE A 40 -5.45 0.78 4.89
N LEU A 41 -6.10 0.70 3.72
CA LEU A 41 -7.56 0.64 3.61
C LEU A 41 -7.97 -0.70 2.98
N ALA A 42 -8.61 -1.54 3.77
CA ALA A 42 -9.17 -2.83 3.39
C ALA A 42 -10.54 -2.66 2.71
N SER A 43 -10.96 -3.67 1.94
CA SER A 43 -12.16 -3.61 1.11
C SER A 43 -13.11 -4.76 1.39
N ALA A 44 -14.40 -4.45 1.51
CA ALA A 44 -15.49 -5.42 1.62
C ALA A 44 -15.72 -6.20 0.32
N LYS A 45 -15.13 -5.73 -0.79
CA LYS A 45 -15.15 -6.44 -2.08
C LYS A 45 -14.06 -7.50 -2.19
N CYS A 46 -13.09 -7.49 -1.27
CA CYS A 46 -12.05 -8.50 -1.17
C CYS A 46 -12.48 -9.63 -0.22
N THR A 47 -11.83 -10.77 -0.37
CA THR A 47 -11.98 -11.92 0.52
C THR A 47 -11.41 -11.65 1.92
N ASN A 48 -11.79 -12.48 2.88
CA ASN A 48 -11.24 -12.39 4.24
C ASN A 48 -9.74 -12.69 4.25
N GLU A 49 -9.28 -13.57 3.38
CA GLU A 49 -7.88 -13.96 3.19
C GLU A 49 -7.04 -12.78 2.67
N GLU A 50 -7.54 -12.05 1.67
CA GLU A 50 -6.88 -10.84 1.15
C GLU A 50 -6.82 -9.74 2.21
N ASN A 51 -7.91 -9.51 2.94
CA ASN A 51 -7.94 -8.56 4.05
C ASN A 51 -6.99 -8.99 5.17
N TYR A 52 -6.87 -10.30 5.44
CA TYR A 52 -5.89 -10.86 6.36
C TYR A 52 -4.45 -10.60 5.90
N LEU A 53 -4.15 -10.77 4.60
CA LEU A 53 -2.83 -10.48 4.06
C LEU A 53 -2.48 -9.00 4.18
N LEU A 54 -3.43 -8.10 3.83
CA LEU A 54 -3.23 -6.66 3.96
C LEU A 54 -2.93 -6.24 5.40
N GLN A 55 -3.75 -6.71 6.36
CA GLN A 55 -3.54 -6.37 7.76
C GLN A 55 -2.27 -6.99 8.34
N LYS A 56 -1.84 -8.15 7.83
CA LYS A 56 -0.57 -8.79 8.21
C LYS A 56 0.59 -7.98 7.66
N PHE A 57 0.53 -7.52 6.41
CA PHE A 57 1.55 -6.65 5.83
C PHE A 57 1.70 -5.35 6.65
N ALA A 58 0.59 -4.67 6.94
CA ALA A 58 0.59 -3.44 7.73
C ALA A 58 1.24 -3.63 9.12
N ARG A 59 0.80 -4.65 9.87
CA ARG A 59 1.28 -4.85 11.26
C ARG A 59 2.63 -5.53 11.35
N ALA A 60 2.90 -6.52 10.51
CA ALA A 60 4.11 -7.34 10.61
C ALA A 60 5.28 -6.75 9.83
N VAL A 61 5.04 -6.14 8.66
CA VAL A 61 6.10 -5.60 7.80
C VAL A 61 6.28 -4.11 8.07
N ILE A 62 5.20 -3.32 7.94
CA ILE A 62 5.26 -1.87 8.09
C ILE A 62 5.26 -1.42 9.55
N LYS A 63 4.90 -2.31 10.49
CA LYS A 63 4.87 -2.05 11.94
C LYS A 63 3.89 -0.95 12.37
N THR A 64 2.80 -0.78 11.64
CA THR A 64 1.71 0.14 12.02
C THR A 64 0.40 -0.59 12.29
N ASN A 65 -0.42 -0.03 13.17
CA ASN A 65 -1.80 -0.47 13.39
C ASN A 65 -2.83 0.35 12.59
N ASN A 66 -2.38 1.29 11.75
CA ASN A 66 -3.23 2.16 10.94
C ASN A 66 -3.86 1.39 9.77
N VAL A 67 -4.88 0.59 10.08
CA VAL A 67 -5.66 -0.19 9.12
C VAL A 67 -7.13 0.11 9.33
N ASP A 68 -7.82 0.47 8.25
CA ASP A 68 -9.27 0.68 8.24
C ASP A 68 -9.97 -0.20 7.19
N HIS A 69 -11.29 -0.30 7.24
CA HIS A 69 -12.10 -1.11 6.33
C HIS A 69 -13.40 -0.38 5.96
N CYS A 70 -13.82 -0.48 4.70
CA CYS A 70 -14.99 0.25 4.18
C CYS A 70 -16.34 -0.11 4.84
N ALA A 71 -16.40 -1.12 5.71
CA ALA A 71 -17.58 -1.40 6.55
C ALA A 71 -17.78 -0.37 7.68
N ARG A 72 -16.84 0.58 7.84
CA ARG A 72 -16.94 1.71 8.77
C ARG A 72 -17.41 3.02 8.11
N LEU A 73 -17.67 3.01 6.80
CA LEU A 73 -18.32 4.10 6.04
C LEU A 73 -19.79 3.75 5.82
#